data_AF-A0A1J0R6V1-F1
#
_entry.id   AF-A0A1J0R6V1-F1
#
_cell.length_a   1.000
_cell.length_b   1.000
_cell.length_c   1.000
_cell.angle_alpha   90.00
_cell.angle_beta   90.00
_cell.angle_gamma   90.00
#
_symmetry.space_group_name_H-M   'P 1'
#
loop_
_entity.id
_entity.type
_entity.pdbx_description
1 polymer ?
#
loop_
_entity_poly.entity_id
_entity_poly.type
_entity_poly.pdbx_seq_one_letter_code
_entity_poly.pdbx_strand_id
1 'polypeptide(L)'
;MQKLTALYIIIHLCTTGQVAYDTIGAPDNKAVFDVLCALTSLANWKGNIQKLDTSGYTSYSDMLKLNMTLSTQEWQKLFAKQGSANVRPTEPPKPQQAGTNWPQMWQSWIETATQLEAPEAVANTLEAAKLEHASEQEKRAVRGRLQPLLARTGRLDTKLTELQNDTKELTQEKVAKILNKAIYGDEVNTVSQYDPRKAFKDGPGSTAETSCKTGGSGAKAETVGATLVCVCHKENSGNEPAAPCNAGISHSSTVGGSFENTKTEFDEISKACVATAPKTLSAQYLRSALSAVFTQITAKATNTYLGIFLKSNCDGSKSDGLCVEYTGITAINREKLLEIPWIKTLNDLAKELQKTRRGSKTSRKDKSVAGYGAFRS
;
A
#
# COMPACT_ATOMS: atom_id res chain seq x y z
N MET A 1 17.31 46.62 -32.50
CA MET A 1 15.89 46.54 -32.10
C MET A 1 15.00 45.69 -33.03
N GLN A 2 15.48 45.19 -34.18
CA GLN A 2 14.67 44.41 -35.12
C GLN A 2 14.68 42.88 -34.88
N LYS A 3 15.61 42.37 -34.06
CA LYS A 3 15.71 40.94 -33.69
C LYS A 3 14.93 40.55 -32.42
N LEU A 4 14.54 41.51 -31.57
CA LEU A 4 13.71 41.24 -30.38
C LEU A 4 12.21 41.16 -30.71
N THR A 5 11.75 41.82 -31.78
CA THR A 5 10.34 41.80 -32.18
C THR A 5 9.94 40.46 -32.82
N ALA A 6 10.86 39.78 -33.51
CA ALA A 6 10.60 38.46 -34.10
C ALA A 6 10.43 37.36 -33.04
N LEU A 7 11.12 37.46 -31.90
CA LEU A 7 11.01 36.47 -30.81
C LEU A 7 9.68 36.62 -30.05
N TYR A 8 9.13 37.83 -29.97
CA TYR A 8 7.85 38.09 -29.30
C TYR A 8 6.65 37.59 -30.12
N ILE A 9 6.73 37.62 -31.46
CA ILE A 9 5.69 37.07 -32.35
C ILE A 9 5.70 35.53 -32.31
N ILE A 10 6.85 34.88 -32.16
CA ILE A 10 6.93 33.41 -32.04
C ILE A 10 6.41 32.93 -30.68
N ILE A 11 6.58 33.71 -29.60
CA ILE A 11 6.06 33.35 -28.26
C ILE A 11 4.55 33.63 -28.13
N HIS A 12 3.97 34.57 -28.89
CA HIS A 12 2.52 34.77 -28.93
C HIS A 12 1.75 33.81 -29.85
N LEU A 13 2.44 33.02 -30.70
CA LEU A 13 1.81 31.96 -31.50
C LEU A 13 1.75 30.59 -30.80
N CYS A 14 2.33 30.45 -29.60
CA CYS A 14 2.23 29.22 -28.79
C CYS A 14 1.12 29.27 -27.71
N THR A 15 0.33 30.34 -27.63
CA THR A 15 -0.75 30.47 -26.64
C THR A 15 -2.06 30.91 -27.29
N THR A 16 -2.60 30.07 -28.18
CA THR A 16 -4.05 29.84 -28.47
C THR A 16 -4.15 28.99 -29.72
N GLY A 17 -3.73 27.73 -29.58
CA GLY A 17 -3.91 26.69 -30.58
C GLY A 17 -4.36 25.40 -29.90
N GLN A 18 -5.30 25.48 -28.95
CA GLN A 18 -6.18 24.33 -28.75
C GLN A 18 -6.99 24.24 -30.03
N VAL A 19 -6.52 23.41 -30.96
CA VAL A 19 -7.39 22.89 -32.00
C VAL A 19 -8.54 22.23 -31.22
N ALA A 20 -9.70 22.86 -31.22
CA ALA A 20 -10.91 22.23 -30.73
C ALA A 20 -11.17 21.08 -31.70
N TYR A 21 -10.87 19.86 -31.28
CA TYR A 21 -11.24 18.69 -32.04
C TYR A 21 -12.76 18.54 -31.91
N ASP A 22 -13.48 18.64 -33.03
CA ASP A 22 -14.94 18.42 -33.06
C ASP A 22 -15.29 16.92 -32.94
N THR A 23 -14.29 16.04 -33.02
CA THR A 23 -14.44 14.59 -32.91
C THR A 23 -13.25 13.95 -32.18
N ILE A 24 -13.53 12.90 -31.39
CA ILE A 24 -12.50 12.07 -30.76
C ILE A 24 -11.75 11.26 -31.83
N GLY A 25 -10.42 11.39 -31.86
CA GLY A 25 -9.51 10.72 -32.77
C GLY A 25 -8.74 9.55 -32.16
N ALA A 26 -8.04 8.81 -33.04
CA ALA A 26 -7.12 7.76 -32.64
C ALA A 26 -5.73 8.37 -32.31
N PRO A 27 -5.15 8.18 -31.11
CA PRO A 27 -5.67 7.51 -29.92
C PRO A 27 -5.78 8.48 -28.72
N ASP A 28 -6.81 9.33 -28.71
CA ASP A 28 -6.92 10.44 -27.74
C ASP A 28 -7.04 9.97 -26.27
N ASN A 29 -7.50 8.75 -26.01
CA ASN A 29 -7.58 8.14 -24.68
C ASN A 29 -6.39 7.20 -24.36
N LYS A 30 -5.34 7.15 -25.17
CA LYS A 30 -4.19 6.22 -24.94
C LYS A 30 -3.52 6.41 -23.59
N ALA A 31 -3.29 7.66 -23.17
CA ALA A 31 -2.59 7.95 -21.93
C ALA A 31 -3.40 7.51 -20.70
N VAL A 32 -4.72 7.74 -20.71
CA VAL A 32 -5.61 7.26 -19.64
C VAL A 32 -5.72 5.74 -19.66
N PHE A 33 -5.82 5.12 -20.84
CA PHE A 33 -5.83 3.67 -21.01
C PHE A 33 -4.59 3.01 -20.40
N ASP A 34 -3.39 3.52 -20.67
CA ASP A 34 -2.15 2.96 -20.15
C ASP A 34 -2.08 2.98 -18.63
N VAL A 35 -2.54 4.08 -18.02
CA VAL A 35 -2.57 4.22 -16.55
C VAL A 35 -3.60 3.28 -15.94
N LEU A 36 -4.79 3.17 -16.53
CA LEU A 36 -5.82 2.25 -16.06
C LEU A 36 -5.40 0.79 -16.26
N CYS A 37 -4.71 0.44 -17.35
CA CYS A 37 -4.11 -0.88 -17.53
C CYS A 37 -3.09 -1.21 -16.45
N ALA A 38 -2.24 -0.25 -16.06
CA ALA A 38 -1.28 -0.44 -14.97
C ALA A 38 -1.98 -0.70 -13.63
N LEU A 39 -3.12 -0.06 -13.37
CA LEU A 39 -3.95 -0.32 -12.20
C LEU A 39 -4.67 -1.68 -12.29
N THR A 40 -5.28 -2.01 -13.43
CA THR A 40 -5.94 -3.30 -13.68
C THR A 40 -4.96 -4.47 -13.55
N SER A 41 -3.68 -4.29 -13.90
CA SER A 41 -2.65 -5.32 -13.72
C SER A 41 -2.47 -5.77 -12.26
N LEU A 42 -2.87 -4.94 -11.28
CA LEU A 42 -2.85 -5.27 -9.86
C LEU A 42 -4.00 -6.21 -9.44
N ALA A 43 -4.93 -6.54 -10.34
CA ALA A 43 -5.94 -7.53 -10.08
C ALA A 43 -5.31 -8.89 -9.75
N ASN A 44 -5.92 -9.62 -8.84
CA ASN A 44 -5.47 -10.95 -8.42
C ASN A 44 -3.99 -10.98 -8.03
N TRP A 45 -3.47 -9.89 -7.47
CA TRP A 45 -2.06 -9.73 -7.17
C TRP A 45 -1.55 -10.84 -6.23
N LYS A 46 -0.48 -11.52 -6.65
CA LYS A 46 0.18 -12.62 -5.90
C LYS A 46 1.63 -12.28 -5.51
N GLY A 47 1.96 -10.99 -5.41
CA GLY A 47 3.29 -10.55 -5.04
C GLY A 47 3.55 -10.59 -3.55
N ASN A 48 4.69 -10.03 -3.15
CA ASN A 48 5.13 -9.98 -1.76
C ASN A 48 4.96 -8.59 -1.17
N ILE A 49 4.53 -8.53 0.08
CA ILE A 49 4.61 -7.32 0.90
C ILE A 49 5.99 -7.28 1.52
N GLN A 50 6.60 -6.09 1.56
CA GLN A 50 7.86 -5.91 2.28
C GLN A 50 7.61 -6.21 3.76
N LYS A 51 8.15 -7.35 4.23
CA LYS A 51 8.06 -7.74 5.64
C LYS A 51 8.93 -6.81 6.50
N LEU A 52 8.42 -6.50 7.68
CA LEU A 52 9.21 -5.90 8.74
C LEU A 52 10.36 -6.85 9.11
N ASP A 53 11.57 -6.32 9.22
CA ASP A 53 12.73 -7.10 9.63
C ASP A 53 12.71 -7.31 11.14
N THR A 54 12.50 -8.56 11.56
CA THR A 54 12.30 -8.97 12.96
C THR A 54 13.54 -9.61 13.58
N SER A 55 14.69 -9.59 12.90
CA SER A 55 15.91 -10.14 13.49
C SER A 55 16.48 -9.28 14.63
N GLY A 56 15.99 -8.06 14.84
CA GLY A 56 16.30 -7.26 16.02
C GLY A 56 15.86 -7.93 17.34
N TYR A 57 14.78 -8.72 17.31
CA TYR A 57 14.26 -9.44 18.48
C TYR A 57 15.22 -10.49 19.02
N THR A 58 15.88 -11.23 18.13
CA THR A 58 16.85 -12.26 18.54
C THR A 58 18.05 -11.61 19.22
N SER A 59 18.59 -10.51 18.66
CA SER A 59 19.68 -9.77 19.33
C SER A 59 19.29 -9.21 20.70
N TYR A 60 18.07 -8.69 20.88
CA TYR A 60 17.64 -8.19 22.19
C TYR A 60 17.42 -9.32 23.20
N SER A 61 16.79 -10.41 22.78
CA SER A 61 16.60 -11.62 23.60
C SER A 61 17.94 -12.19 24.05
N ASP A 62 18.94 -12.27 23.17
CA ASP A 62 20.26 -12.79 23.53
C ASP A 62 20.99 -11.87 24.52
N MET A 63 20.83 -10.55 24.41
CA MET A 63 21.33 -9.61 25.42
C MET A 63 20.63 -9.78 26.77
N LEU A 64 19.32 -10.03 26.80
CA LEU A 64 18.58 -10.31 28.03
C LEU A 64 19.04 -11.61 28.69
N LYS A 65 19.25 -12.68 27.90
CA LYS A 65 19.84 -13.94 28.39
C LYS A 65 21.20 -13.71 29.01
N LEU A 66 22.11 -13.05 28.29
CA LEU A 66 23.44 -12.74 28.81
C LEU A 66 23.36 -11.91 30.09
N ASN A 67 22.50 -10.90 30.14
CA ASN A 67 22.30 -10.09 31.34
C ASN A 67 21.82 -10.91 32.54
N MET A 68 20.87 -11.81 32.32
CA MET A 68 20.34 -12.68 33.37
C MET A 68 21.40 -13.68 33.84
N THR A 69 22.12 -14.33 32.92
CA THR A 69 23.22 -15.24 33.20
C THR A 69 24.34 -14.59 34.02
N LEU A 70 24.68 -13.32 33.74
CA LEU A 70 25.71 -12.57 34.47
C LEU A 70 25.18 -11.91 35.76
N SER A 71 23.89 -11.97 36.04
CA SER A 71 23.30 -11.40 37.25
C SER A 71 23.54 -12.28 38.47
N THR A 72 23.41 -11.72 39.67
CA THR A 72 23.64 -12.48 40.91
C THR A 72 22.60 -13.57 41.10
N GLN A 73 22.94 -14.60 41.87
CA GLN A 73 22.01 -15.69 42.16
C GLN A 73 20.76 -15.20 42.89
N GLU A 74 20.89 -14.20 43.76
CA GLU A 74 19.75 -13.58 44.46
C GLU A 74 18.77 -12.97 43.47
N TRP A 75 19.27 -12.30 42.43
CA TRP A 75 18.44 -11.71 41.39
C TRP A 75 17.80 -12.78 40.50
N GLN A 76 18.55 -13.81 40.09
CA GLN A 76 18.01 -14.91 39.28
C GLN A 76 16.91 -15.70 40.02
N LYS A 77 17.04 -15.89 41.33
CA LYS A 77 16.05 -16.57 42.17
C LYS A 77 14.69 -15.87 42.18
N LEU A 78 14.63 -14.58 41.89
CA LEU A 78 13.36 -13.84 41.78
C LEU A 78 12.43 -14.42 40.70
N PHE A 79 12.98 -15.11 39.71
CA PHE A 79 12.21 -15.69 38.59
C PHE A 79 11.95 -17.17 38.76
N ALA A 80 12.56 -17.85 39.75
CA ALA A 80 12.43 -19.28 39.94
C ALA A 80 10.95 -19.69 40.09
N LYS A 81 10.62 -20.91 39.66
CA LYS A 81 9.29 -21.49 39.89
C LYS A 81 9.07 -21.68 41.39
N GLN A 82 7.86 -21.40 41.86
CA GLN A 82 7.51 -21.37 43.28
C GLN A 82 6.28 -22.22 43.57
N GLY A 83 6.15 -22.62 44.84
CA GLY A 83 5.00 -23.37 45.36
C GLY A 83 4.94 -24.82 44.89
N SER A 84 3.97 -25.56 45.42
CA SER A 84 3.72 -26.97 45.05
C SER A 84 3.32 -27.15 43.59
N ALA A 85 2.76 -26.11 42.98
CA ALA A 85 2.37 -26.10 41.57
C ALA A 85 3.53 -25.77 40.60
N ASN A 86 4.71 -25.43 41.12
CA ASN A 86 5.92 -25.15 40.33
C ASN A 86 5.70 -24.07 39.24
N VAL A 87 5.05 -22.96 39.60
CA VAL A 87 4.66 -21.89 38.66
C VAL A 87 5.60 -20.69 38.79
N ARG A 88 5.87 -20.01 37.66
CA ARG A 88 6.64 -18.76 37.64
C ARG A 88 5.87 -17.61 38.30
N PRO A 89 6.55 -16.68 39.01
CA PRO A 89 5.90 -15.51 39.58
C PRO A 89 5.38 -14.57 38.47
N THR A 90 4.11 -14.19 38.56
CA THR A 90 3.43 -13.37 37.53
C THR A 90 3.68 -11.87 37.69
N GLU A 91 4.13 -11.43 38.86
CA GLU A 91 4.39 -10.03 39.17
C GLU A 91 5.75 -9.83 39.85
N PRO A 92 6.38 -8.65 39.68
CA PRO A 92 7.58 -8.31 40.42
C PRO A 92 7.27 -8.19 41.93
N PRO A 93 8.28 -8.32 42.81
CA PRO A 93 8.07 -8.16 44.24
C PRO A 93 7.56 -6.74 44.56
N LYS A 94 6.67 -6.63 45.57
CA LYS A 94 5.93 -5.39 45.89
C LYS A 94 6.80 -4.12 45.96
N PRO A 95 7.99 -4.12 46.60
CA PRO A 95 8.81 -2.90 46.68
C PRO A 95 9.31 -2.39 45.31
N GLN A 96 9.34 -3.26 44.29
CA GLN A 96 9.80 -2.93 42.95
C GLN A 96 8.65 -2.61 42.00
N GLN A 97 7.38 -2.72 42.43
CA GLN A 97 6.22 -2.43 41.56
C GLN A 97 6.02 -0.93 41.33
N ALA A 98 6.30 -0.08 42.31
CA ALA A 98 6.10 1.37 42.22
C ALA A 98 7.38 2.11 41.85
N GLY A 99 7.30 3.04 40.89
CA GLY A 99 8.39 3.96 40.54
C GLY A 99 9.59 3.32 39.81
N THR A 100 9.47 2.07 39.34
CA THR A 100 10.51 1.38 38.57
C THR A 100 9.99 0.91 37.21
N ASN A 101 10.89 0.41 36.36
CA ASN A 101 10.52 -0.25 35.10
C ASN A 101 10.28 -1.76 35.25
N TRP A 102 10.32 -2.31 36.47
CA TRP A 102 10.16 -3.75 36.69
C TRP A 102 8.83 -4.29 36.18
N PRO A 103 7.66 -3.64 36.40
CA PRO A 103 6.39 -4.14 35.85
C PRO A 103 6.41 -4.30 34.34
N GLN A 104 7.06 -3.39 33.62
CA GLN A 104 7.16 -3.41 32.15
C GLN A 104 8.10 -4.52 31.66
N MET A 105 9.18 -4.77 32.41
CA MET A 105 10.23 -5.72 32.04
C MET A 105 10.00 -7.14 32.57
N TRP A 106 9.10 -7.31 33.54
CA TRP A 106 8.94 -8.55 34.30
C TRP A 106 8.66 -9.74 33.40
N GLN A 107 7.72 -9.59 32.47
CA GLN A 107 7.35 -10.66 31.54
C GLN A 107 8.53 -11.09 30.66
N SER A 108 9.29 -10.15 30.12
CA SER A 108 10.49 -10.45 29.32
C SER A 108 11.58 -11.16 30.14
N TRP A 109 11.73 -10.83 31.43
CA TRP A 109 12.64 -11.54 32.32
C TRP A 109 12.15 -12.96 32.63
N ILE A 110 10.85 -13.16 32.87
CA ILE A 110 10.27 -14.50 33.07
C ILE A 110 10.47 -15.38 31.84
N GLU A 111 10.24 -14.85 30.64
CA GLU A 111 10.49 -15.55 29.38
C GLU A 111 11.97 -15.90 29.21
N THR A 112 12.86 -14.94 29.50
CA THR A 112 14.32 -15.17 29.47
C THR A 112 14.74 -16.26 30.45
N ALA A 113 14.25 -16.21 31.68
CA ALA A 113 14.52 -17.22 32.71
C ALA A 113 14.02 -18.60 32.30
N THR A 114 12.92 -18.67 31.55
CA THR A 114 12.36 -19.91 31.01
C THR A 114 13.22 -20.44 29.88
N GLN A 115 13.71 -19.59 28.98
CA GLN A 115 14.63 -19.99 27.92
C GLN A 115 15.96 -20.51 28.47
N LEU A 116 16.46 -19.93 29.57
CA LEU A 116 17.70 -20.36 30.24
C LEU A 116 17.57 -21.68 31.03
N GLU A 117 16.36 -22.22 31.23
CA GLU A 117 16.17 -23.56 31.82
C GLU A 117 16.49 -24.68 30.83
N ALA A 118 16.52 -24.41 29.52
CA ALA A 118 16.85 -25.43 28.53
C ALA A 118 18.27 -25.96 28.75
N PRO A 119 18.52 -27.27 28.49
CA PRO A 119 19.85 -27.85 28.57
C PRO A 119 20.87 -27.00 27.81
N GLU A 120 22.04 -26.78 28.42
CA GLU A 120 23.16 -26.02 27.86
C GLU A 120 22.89 -24.53 27.55
N ALA A 121 21.67 -24.00 27.76
CA ALA A 121 21.34 -22.61 27.40
C ALA A 121 22.25 -21.58 28.07
N VAL A 122 22.62 -21.81 29.34
CA VAL A 122 23.58 -20.97 30.07
C VAL A 122 24.99 -21.09 29.48
N ALA A 123 25.45 -22.31 29.19
CA ALA A 123 26.77 -22.56 28.61
C ALA A 123 26.88 -21.90 27.22
N ASN A 124 25.89 -22.13 26.36
CA ASN A 124 25.81 -21.55 25.02
C ASN A 124 25.75 -20.02 25.05
N THR A 125 25.06 -19.43 26.05
CA THR A 125 25.01 -17.97 26.24
C THR A 125 26.38 -17.40 26.62
N LEU A 126 27.12 -18.10 27.48
CA LEU A 126 28.48 -17.70 27.85
C LEU A 126 29.46 -17.89 26.69
N GLU A 127 29.34 -18.97 25.93
CA GLU A 127 30.17 -19.26 24.76
C GLU A 127 29.98 -18.24 23.64
N ALA A 128 28.73 -17.91 23.32
CA ALA A 128 28.43 -16.85 22.35
C ALA A 128 29.02 -15.49 22.75
N ALA A 129 29.18 -15.24 24.06
CA ALA A 129 29.79 -14.04 24.62
C ALA A 129 31.30 -14.15 24.87
N LYS A 130 31.91 -15.33 24.67
CA LYS A 130 33.32 -15.65 24.99
C LYS A 130 33.66 -15.45 26.47
N LEU A 131 32.78 -15.90 27.36
CA LEU A 131 32.88 -15.74 28.82
C LEU A 131 32.90 -17.07 29.59
N GLU A 132 33.12 -18.20 28.91
CA GLU A 132 33.14 -19.55 29.48
C GLU A 132 34.17 -19.68 30.61
N HIS A 133 35.30 -18.98 30.45
CA HIS A 133 36.42 -18.99 31.39
C HIS A 133 36.64 -17.64 32.10
N ALA A 134 35.70 -16.70 31.95
CA ALA A 134 35.82 -15.38 32.57
C ALA A 134 35.66 -15.47 34.11
N SER A 135 36.47 -14.70 34.83
CA SER A 135 36.32 -14.51 36.27
C SER A 135 35.03 -13.78 36.62
N GLU A 136 34.59 -13.91 37.87
CA GLU A 136 33.41 -13.19 38.36
C GLU A 136 33.56 -11.67 38.31
N GLN A 137 34.79 -11.14 38.39
CA GLN A 137 35.05 -9.72 38.23
C GLN A 137 34.87 -9.27 36.77
N GLU A 138 35.33 -10.06 35.81
CA GLU A 138 35.15 -9.79 34.38
C GLU A 138 33.66 -9.88 34.00
N LYS A 139 32.95 -10.90 34.47
CA LYS A 139 31.49 -11.03 34.28
C LYS A 139 30.73 -9.82 34.82
N ARG A 140 31.08 -9.33 36.01
CA ARG A 140 30.50 -8.10 36.59
C ARG A 140 30.79 -6.87 35.73
N ALA A 141 32.03 -6.72 35.24
CA ALA A 141 32.42 -5.60 34.38
C ALA A 141 31.64 -5.63 33.04
N VAL A 142 31.50 -6.82 32.43
CA VAL A 142 30.71 -7.01 31.20
C VAL A 142 29.25 -6.67 31.44
N ARG A 143 28.64 -7.16 32.52
CA ARG A 143 27.26 -6.82 32.89
C ARG A 143 27.05 -5.31 33.06
N GLY A 144 28.01 -4.60 33.65
CA GLY A 144 27.98 -3.15 33.78
C GLY A 144 27.96 -2.45 32.42
N ARG A 145 28.77 -2.92 31.46
CA ARG A 145 28.79 -2.41 30.07
C ARG A 145 27.54 -2.77 29.28
N LEU A 146 26.88 -3.88 29.63
CA LEU A 146 25.66 -4.35 28.97
C LEU A 146 24.42 -3.51 29.32
N GLN A 147 24.33 -2.94 30.54
CA GLN A 147 23.16 -2.15 30.99
C GLN A 147 22.77 -1.00 30.05
N PRO A 148 23.67 -0.08 29.64
CA PRO A 148 23.29 1.02 28.74
C PRO A 148 22.87 0.51 27.36
N LEU A 149 23.44 -0.61 26.89
CA LEU A 149 23.05 -1.24 25.63
C LEU A 149 21.63 -1.83 25.74
N LEU A 150 21.31 -2.56 26.83
CA LEU A 150 19.97 -3.07 27.08
C LEU A 150 18.92 -1.96 27.13
N ALA A 151 19.20 -0.85 27.81
CA ALA A 151 18.27 0.27 27.89
C ALA A 151 18.02 0.94 26.52
N ARG A 152 19.03 0.94 25.64
CA ARG A 152 18.88 1.45 24.27
C ARG A 152 18.11 0.45 23.40
N THR A 153 18.52 -0.81 23.38
CA THR A 153 17.93 -1.86 22.55
C THR A 153 16.50 -2.16 22.98
N GLY A 154 16.18 -2.14 24.28
CA GLY A 154 14.81 -2.34 24.77
C GLY A 154 13.83 -1.29 24.27
N ARG A 155 14.22 -0.01 24.20
CA ARG A 155 13.38 1.05 23.59
C ARG A 155 13.13 0.81 22.10
N LEU A 156 14.13 0.28 21.40
CA LEU A 156 14.01 -0.05 19.98
C LEU A 156 13.14 -1.29 19.78
N ASP A 157 13.25 -2.28 20.66
CA ASP A 157 12.43 -3.50 20.66
C ASP A 157 10.95 -3.20 20.94
N THR A 158 10.65 -2.33 21.92
CA THR A 158 9.28 -1.82 22.15
C THR A 158 8.73 -1.17 20.89
N LYS A 159 9.50 -0.25 20.29
CA LYS A 159 9.09 0.44 19.07
C LYS A 159 8.91 -0.54 17.89
N LEU A 160 9.78 -1.54 17.78
CA LEU A 160 9.67 -2.59 16.77
C LEU A 160 8.41 -3.44 16.99
N THR A 161 8.02 -3.67 18.24
CA THR A 161 6.82 -4.43 18.63
C THR A 161 5.54 -3.68 18.35
N GLU A 162 5.52 -2.38 18.64
CA GLU A 162 4.45 -1.48 18.20
C GLU A 162 4.33 -1.51 16.67
N LEU A 163 5.44 -1.36 15.95
CA LEU A 163 5.46 -1.42 14.49
C LEU A 163 5.04 -2.80 13.96
N GLN A 164 5.40 -3.89 14.62
CA GLN A 164 4.95 -5.25 14.26
C GLN A 164 3.44 -5.36 14.45
N ASN A 165 2.90 -4.93 15.58
CA ASN A 165 1.47 -4.99 15.85
C ASN A 165 0.68 -4.13 14.86
N ASP A 166 1.18 -2.95 14.53
CA ASP A 166 0.59 -2.06 13.51
C ASP A 166 0.65 -2.64 12.08
N THR A 167 1.55 -3.59 11.80
CA THR A 167 1.77 -4.15 10.46
C THR A 167 1.27 -5.58 10.29
N LYS A 168 0.95 -6.29 11.39
CA LYS A 168 0.37 -7.65 11.39
C LYS A 168 -0.92 -7.74 10.59
N GLU A 169 -1.67 -6.65 10.46
CA GLU A 169 -2.92 -6.65 9.71
C GLU A 169 -2.74 -6.72 8.19
N LEU A 170 -1.61 -6.26 7.64
CA LEU A 170 -1.45 -6.15 6.19
C LEU A 170 -0.80 -7.41 5.61
N THR A 171 -1.62 -8.44 5.40
CA THR A 171 -1.21 -9.69 4.75
C THR A 171 -1.32 -9.59 3.22
N GLN A 172 -0.60 -10.46 2.51
CA GLN A 172 -0.72 -10.57 1.04
C GLN A 172 -2.18 -10.80 0.63
N GLU A 173 -2.89 -11.65 1.37
CA GLU A 173 -4.30 -11.94 1.16
C GLU A 173 -5.16 -10.68 1.29
N LYS A 174 -4.98 -9.91 2.38
CA LYS A 174 -5.73 -8.66 2.60
C LYS A 174 -5.46 -7.66 1.48
N VAL A 175 -4.20 -7.52 1.05
CA VAL A 175 -3.84 -6.65 -0.08
C VAL A 175 -4.52 -7.10 -1.37
N ALA A 176 -4.54 -8.40 -1.68
CA ALA A 176 -5.22 -8.92 -2.86
C ALA A 176 -6.73 -8.62 -2.85
N LYS A 177 -7.41 -8.83 -1.71
CA LYS A 177 -8.83 -8.49 -1.55
C LYS A 177 -9.10 -7.00 -1.76
N ILE A 178 -8.27 -6.14 -1.16
CA ILE A 178 -8.38 -4.68 -1.30
C ILE A 178 -8.20 -4.25 -2.76
N LEU A 179 -7.22 -4.82 -3.47
CA LEU A 179 -6.97 -4.53 -4.89
C LEU A 179 -8.14 -5.01 -5.76
N ASN A 180 -8.63 -6.22 -5.56
CA ASN A 180 -9.79 -6.74 -6.30
C ASN A 180 -11.06 -5.94 -6.03
N LYS A 181 -11.26 -5.44 -4.81
CA LYS A 181 -12.34 -4.49 -4.51
C LYS A 181 -12.21 -3.20 -5.32
N ALA A 182 -11.02 -2.60 -5.35
CA ALA A 182 -10.81 -1.37 -6.12
C ALA A 182 -10.96 -1.56 -7.63
N ILE A 183 -10.55 -2.72 -8.15
CA ILE A 183 -10.48 -2.97 -9.60
C ILE A 183 -11.78 -3.55 -10.14
N TYR A 184 -12.38 -4.51 -9.44
CA TYR A 184 -13.56 -5.26 -9.88
C TYR A 184 -14.80 -5.06 -9.01
N GLY A 185 -14.68 -4.35 -7.89
CA GLY A 185 -15.77 -4.22 -6.93
C GLY A 185 -16.00 -5.48 -6.09
N ASP A 186 -15.09 -6.45 -6.16
CA ASP A 186 -15.23 -7.76 -5.50
C ASP A 186 -14.13 -7.99 -4.46
N GLU A 187 -14.49 -8.04 -3.19
CA GLU A 187 -13.54 -8.15 -2.07
C GLU A 187 -13.16 -9.61 -1.80
N VAL A 188 -12.58 -10.26 -2.82
CA VAL A 188 -12.17 -11.67 -2.79
C VAL A 188 -10.70 -11.83 -3.19
N ASN A 189 -10.08 -12.97 -2.84
CA ASN A 189 -8.66 -13.23 -3.12
C ASN A 189 -8.35 -13.36 -4.61
N THR A 190 -9.29 -13.91 -5.36
CA THR A 190 -9.13 -14.10 -6.81
C THR A 190 -10.49 -13.95 -7.46
N VAL A 191 -10.57 -13.05 -8.43
CA VAL A 191 -11.69 -12.85 -9.33
C VAL A 191 -11.37 -13.60 -10.61
N SER A 192 -12.16 -14.63 -10.92
CA SER A 192 -11.97 -15.46 -12.12
C SER A 192 -12.55 -14.81 -13.39
N GLN A 193 -13.58 -13.99 -13.23
CA GLN A 193 -14.29 -13.33 -14.32
C GLN A 193 -14.74 -11.94 -13.91
N TYR A 194 -14.67 -11.00 -14.84
CA TYR A 194 -15.25 -9.68 -14.65
C TYR A 194 -16.78 -9.75 -14.56
N ASP A 195 -17.36 -9.16 -13.52
CA ASP A 195 -18.80 -9.06 -13.30
C ASP A 195 -19.22 -7.58 -13.30
N PRO A 196 -19.92 -7.11 -14.35
CA PRO A 196 -20.41 -5.74 -14.43
C PRO A 196 -21.32 -5.34 -13.25
N ARG A 197 -22.01 -6.31 -12.61
CA ARG A 197 -22.90 -6.04 -11.46
C ARG A 197 -22.14 -5.67 -10.20
N LYS A 198 -20.86 -6.05 -10.10
CA LYS A 198 -19.96 -5.68 -9.01
C LYS A 198 -19.10 -4.48 -9.38
N ALA A 199 -18.64 -4.42 -10.64
CA ALA A 199 -17.77 -3.36 -11.11
C ALA A 199 -18.46 -2.00 -11.17
N PHE A 200 -19.76 -1.98 -11.49
CA PHE A 200 -20.61 -0.81 -11.41
C PHE A 200 -21.48 -0.90 -10.16
N LYS A 201 -21.66 0.22 -9.45
CA LYS A 201 -22.51 0.29 -8.27
C LYS A 201 -23.95 -0.08 -8.61
N ASP A 202 -24.44 -1.16 -8.00
CA ASP A 202 -25.76 -1.73 -8.29
C ASP A 202 -25.93 -2.09 -9.78
N GLY A 203 -24.84 -2.51 -10.43
CA GLY A 203 -24.75 -2.79 -11.86
C GLY A 203 -24.79 -1.56 -12.77
N PRO A 204 -24.59 -1.76 -14.10
CA PRO A 204 -24.59 -0.66 -15.07
C PRO A 204 -25.90 0.15 -15.03
N GLY A 205 -25.82 1.39 -15.49
CA GLY A 205 -27.00 2.21 -15.73
C GLY A 205 -27.79 1.72 -16.96
N SER A 206 -28.91 2.37 -17.24
CA SER A 206 -29.74 2.05 -18.42
C SER A 206 -29.14 2.51 -19.74
N THR A 207 -28.05 3.29 -19.71
CA THR A 207 -27.34 3.84 -20.86
C THR A 207 -25.84 3.97 -20.57
N ALA A 208 -25.06 4.24 -21.61
CA ALA A 208 -23.65 4.62 -21.48
C ALA A 208 -23.42 5.81 -20.55
N GLU A 209 -24.13 6.90 -20.82
CA GLU A 209 -24.06 8.11 -20.01
C GLU A 209 -24.33 7.85 -18.53
N THR A 210 -25.36 7.06 -18.21
CA THR A 210 -25.73 6.80 -16.81
C THR A 210 -24.77 5.81 -16.15
N SER A 211 -24.18 4.90 -16.91
CA SER A 211 -23.15 3.97 -16.42
C SER A 211 -21.81 4.67 -16.15
N CYS A 212 -21.46 5.66 -16.97
CA CYS A 212 -20.18 6.36 -16.94
C CYS A 212 -20.19 7.65 -16.12
N LYS A 213 -21.05 7.69 -15.10
CA LYS A 213 -21.07 8.72 -14.06
C LYS A 213 -20.57 8.16 -12.73
N THR A 214 -19.89 9.01 -11.97
CA THR A 214 -19.47 8.73 -10.60
C THR A 214 -19.46 10.03 -9.79
N GLY A 215 -19.44 9.91 -8.46
CA GLY A 215 -19.73 11.05 -7.58
C GLY A 215 -21.19 11.51 -7.69
N GLY A 216 -21.65 12.27 -6.69
CA GLY A 216 -23.03 12.76 -6.65
C GLY A 216 -24.11 11.66 -6.65
N SER A 217 -25.35 12.03 -6.97
CA SER A 217 -26.46 11.09 -7.11
C SER A 217 -26.37 10.36 -8.46
N GLY A 218 -26.64 9.04 -8.44
CA GLY A 218 -26.60 8.21 -9.65
C GLY A 218 -25.21 7.69 -10.03
N ALA A 219 -24.22 7.78 -9.13
CA ALA A 219 -22.89 7.19 -9.34
C ALA A 219 -22.97 5.68 -9.66
N LYS A 220 -22.27 5.27 -10.73
CA LYS A 220 -22.19 3.90 -11.24
C LYS A 220 -20.75 3.43 -11.40
N ALA A 221 -19.89 4.19 -12.09
CA ALA A 221 -18.49 3.80 -12.35
C ALA A 221 -17.59 4.02 -11.11
N GLU A 222 -17.66 3.08 -10.14
CA GLU A 222 -16.95 3.17 -8.86
C GLU A 222 -15.68 2.29 -8.76
N THR A 223 -15.32 1.59 -9.84
CA THR A 223 -14.14 0.71 -9.91
C THR A 223 -13.20 1.07 -11.06
N VAL A 224 -11.94 0.60 -11.00
CA VAL A 224 -10.99 0.77 -12.13
C VAL A 224 -11.51 0.06 -13.38
N GLY A 225 -12.09 -1.14 -13.25
CA GLY A 225 -12.62 -1.89 -14.38
C GLY A 225 -13.78 -1.20 -15.07
N ALA A 226 -14.74 -0.66 -14.30
CA ALA A 226 -15.83 0.16 -14.86
C ALA A 226 -15.29 1.43 -15.54
N THR A 227 -14.30 2.08 -14.92
CA THR A 227 -13.63 3.27 -15.48
C THR A 227 -12.96 2.93 -16.82
N LEU A 228 -12.26 1.80 -16.89
CA LEU A 228 -11.59 1.33 -18.11
C LEU A 228 -12.58 1.08 -19.25
N VAL A 229 -13.73 0.47 -18.97
CA VAL A 229 -14.80 0.32 -19.97
C VAL A 229 -15.30 1.70 -20.42
N CYS A 230 -15.62 2.59 -19.48
CA CYS A 230 -16.17 3.90 -19.83
C CYS A 230 -15.26 4.75 -20.72
N VAL A 231 -13.93 4.66 -20.56
CA VAL A 231 -12.99 5.41 -21.40
C VAL A 231 -12.62 4.71 -22.71
N CYS A 232 -13.02 3.45 -22.94
CA CYS A 232 -12.55 2.66 -24.08
C CYS A 232 -13.62 1.85 -24.83
N HIS A 233 -14.84 1.74 -24.33
CA HIS A 233 -15.86 0.91 -24.95
C HIS A 233 -16.21 1.36 -26.36
N LYS A 234 -16.67 0.40 -27.17
CA LYS A 234 -17.28 0.67 -28.46
C LYS A 234 -18.79 0.88 -28.30
N GLU A 235 -19.24 2.08 -28.61
CA GLU A 235 -20.67 2.44 -28.55
C GLU A 235 -21.48 1.78 -29.68
N ASN A 236 -22.80 1.63 -29.50
CA ASN A 236 -23.68 0.89 -30.42
C ASN A 236 -24.38 1.74 -31.49
N SER A 237 -24.17 3.06 -31.50
CA SER A 237 -24.93 4.02 -32.30
C SER A 237 -24.37 4.27 -33.71
N GLY A 238 -23.25 3.64 -34.09
CA GLY A 238 -22.53 3.93 -35.33
C GLY A 238 -21.76 5.27 -35.28
N ASN A 239 -21.74 5.92 -34.11
CA ASN A 239 -21.03 7.16 -33.86
C ASN A 239 -19.79 6.97 -32.96
N GLU A 240 -19.28 5.75 -32.84
CA GLU A 240 -18.11 5.45 -32.03
C GLU A 240 -16.82 6.10 -32.59
N PRO A 241 -15.87 6.50 -31.72
CA PRO A 241 -14.56 6.94 -32.14
C PRO A 241 -13.70 5.78 -32.66
N ALA A 242 -12.82 6.08 -33.62
CA ALA A 242 -11.88 5.09 -34.13
C ALA A 242 -10.73 4.89 -33.13
N ALA A 243 -10.61 3.70 -32.55
CA ALA A 243 -9.47 3.26 -31.73
C ALA A 243 -8.96 4.30 -30.68
N PRO A 244 -9.85 4.87 -29.84
CA PRO A 244 -9.50 5.96 -28.94
C PRO A 244 -8.47 5.56 -27.88
N CYS A 245 -8.53 4.32 -27.39
CA CYS A 245 -7.62 3.81 -26.37
C CYS A 245 -6.39 3.12 -26.95
N ASN A 246 -6.58 2.21 -27.93
CA ASN A 246 -5.50 1.49 -28.57
C ASN A 246 -6.04 0.80 -29.84
N ALA A 247 -5.35 0.95 -30.98
CA ALA A 247 -5.72 0.31 -32.25
C ALA A 247 -5.61 -1.22 -32.22
N GLY A 248 -4.90 -1.80 -31.25
CA GLY A 248 -4.83 -3.24 -31.04
C GLY A 248 -6.01 -3.86 -30.28
N ILE A 249 -7.00 -3.07 -29.84
CA ILE A 249 -8.20 -3.62 -29.21
C ILE A 249 -9.14 -4.12 -30.30
N SER A 250 -9.40 -5.42 -30.28
CA SER A 250 -10.39 -6.06 -31.16
C SER A 250 -11.75 -6.11 -30.47
N HIS A 251 -12.60 -5.12 -30.76
CA HIS A 251 -14.00 -5.12 -30.33
C HIS A 251 -14.82 -6.09 -31.20
N SER A 252 -15.22 -7.24 -30.66
CA SER A 252 -16.06 -8.21 -31.38
C SER A 252 -17.53 -7.79 -31.43
N SER A 253 -17.93 -6.87 -30.56
CA SER A 253 -19.29 -6.33 -30.48
C SER A 253 -19.27 -4.87 -30.02
N THR A 254 -20.42 -4.32 -29.64
CA THR A 254 -20.56 -3.01 -29.00
C THR A 254 -21.04 -3.23 -27.57
N VAL A 255 -20.85 -2.25 -26.68
CA VAL A 255 -21.27 -2.32 -25.28
C VAL A 255 -22.79 -2.54 -25.10
N GLY A 256 -23.59 -2.18 -26.10
CA GLY A 256 -25.05 -2.33 -26.11
C GLY A 256 -25.76 -1.13 -25.45
N GLY A 257 -27.03 -0.92 -25.79
CA GLY A 257 -27.72 0.32 -25.44
C GLY A 257 -28.01 0.45 -23.94
N SER A 258 -28.07 -0.67 -23.24
CA SER A 258 -28.21 -0.77 -21.78
C SER A 258 -26.93 -1.26 -21.11
N PHE A 259 -25.77 -1.13 -21.78
CA PHE A 259 -24.48 -1.61 -21.27
C PHE A 259 -24.44 -3.12 -20.97
N GLU A 260 -25.30 -3.90 -21.62
CA GLU A 260 -25.47 -5.33 -21.38
C GLU A 260 -24.22 -6.17 -21.74
N ASN A 261 -23.42 -5.72 -22.72
CA ASN A 261 -22.22 -6.41 -23.18
C ASN A 261 -20.93 -5.91 -22.51
N THR A 262 -21.05 -5.14 -21.42
CA THR A 262 -19.92 -4.57 -20.67
C THR A 262 -18.86 -5.60 -20.27
N LYS A 263 -19.26 -6.85 -20.00
CA LYS A 263 -18.31 -7.92 -19.70
C LYS A 263 -17.41 -8.24 -20.89
N THR A 264 -18.00 -8.44 -22.07
CA THR A 264 -17.28 -8.75 -23.30
C THR A 264 -16.31 -7.62 -23.66
N GLU A 265 -16.80 -6.37 -23.59
CA GLU A 265 -15.97 -5.19 -23.83
C GLU A 265 -14.79 -5.12 -22.85
N PHE A 266 -15.01 -5.31 -21.55
CA PHE A 266 -13.92 -5.34 -20.58
C PHE A 266 -12.88 -6.43 -20.91
N ASP A 267 -13.33 -7.65 -21.22
CA ASP A 267 -12.44 -8.78 -21.54
C ASP A 267 -11.61 -8.51 -22.81
N GLU A 268 -12.12 -7.74 -23.77
CA GLU A 268 -11.40 -7.38 -25.00
C GLU A 268 -10.44 -6.20 -24.80
N ILE A 269 -10.88 -5.17 -24.10
CA ILE A 269 -10.06 -4.00 -23.74
C ILE A 269 -8.88 -4.43 -22.86
N SER A 270 -9.14 -5.27 -21.85
CA SER A 270 -8.11 -5.71 -20.89
C SER A 270 -7.05 -6.62 -21.53
N LYS A 271 -7.36 -7.36 -22.60
CA LYS A 271 -6.36 -8.14 -23.36
C LYS A 271 -5.29 -7.25 -24.03
N ALA A 272 -5.62 -6.00 -24.34
CA ALA A 272 -4.67 -5.04 -24.90
C ALA A 272 -3.78 -4.39 -23.82
N CYS A 273 -4.01 -4.67 -22.53
CA CYS A 273 -3.14 -4.22 -21.45
C CYS A 273 -1.85 -5.03 -21.40
N VAL A 274 -0.72 -4.40 -21.70
CA VAL A 274 0.63 -4.99 -21.60
C VAL A 274 1.32 -4.75 -20.25
N ALA A 275 0.65 -4.04 -19.34
CA ALA A 275 1.22 -3.67 -18.05
C ALA A 275 1.34 -4.89 -17.11
N THR A 276 2.48 -5.00 -16.43
CA THR A 276 2.73 -6.05 -15.44
C THR A 276 2.76 -5.46 -14.03
N ALA A 277 2.03 -6.08 -13.10
CA ALA A 277 2.09 -5.68 -11.70
C ALA A 277 3.50 -5.87 -11.10
N PRO A 278 3.89 -4.99 -10.16
CA PRO A 278 5.15 -5.15 -9.44
C PRO A 278 5.12 -6.39 -8.55
N LYS A 279 6.25 -7.13 -8.52
CA LYS A 279 6.44 -8.26 -7.60
C LYS A 279 6.36 -7.85 -6.12
N THR A 280 6.73 -6.61 -5.81
CA THR A 280 6.59 -6.02 -4.48
C THR A 280 5.81 -4.72 -4.60
N LEU A 281 4.59 -4.71 -4.07
CA LEU A 281 3.75 -3.52 -4.11
C LEU A 281 4.24 -2.50 -3.08
N SER A 282 4.35 -1.24 -3.49
CA SER A 282 4.81 -0.16 -2.62
C SER A 282 3.80 0.99 -2.61
N ALA A 283 3.79 1.74 -1.50
CA ALA A 283 3.03 2.97 -1.39
C ALA A 283 3.35 3.98 -2.50
N GLN A 284 4.62 4.03 -2.95
CA GLN A 284 5.05 4.95 -4.00
C GLN A 284 4.43 4.56 -5.35
N TYR A 285 4.36 3.27 -5.66
CA TYR A 285 3.77 2.79 -6.91
C TYR A 285 2.30 3.23 -7.00
N LEU A 286 1.51 2.95 -5.96
CA LEU A 286 0.09 3.34 -5.92
C LEU A 286 -0.10 4.86 -6.01
N ARG A 287 0.72 5.65 -5.31
CA ARG A 287 0.65 7.12 -5.38
C ARG A 287 1.02 7.66 -6.76
N SER A 288 2.05 7.10 -7.40
CA SER A 288 2.43 7.49 -8.75
C SER A 288 1.34 7.14 -9.75
N ALA A 289 0.71 5.96 -9.63
CA ALA A 289 -0.41 5.57 -10.50
C ALA A 289 -1.63 6.49 -10.30
N LEU A 290 -2.03 6.78 -9.05
CA LEU A 290 -3.13 7.71 -8.76
C LEU A 290 -2.80 9.14 -9.24
N SER A 291 -1.57 9.60 -9.06
CA SER A 291 -1.13 10.90 -9.58
C SER A 291 -1.23 10.94 -11.10
N ALA A 292 -0.83 9.87 -11.80
CA ALA A 292 -0.96 9.78 -13.25
C ALA A 292 -2.42 9.88 -13.69
N VAL A 293 -3.35 9.20 -13.01
CA VAL A 293 -4.80 9.38 -13.26
C VAL A 293 -5.21 10.83 -13.07
N PHE A 294 -4.84 11.44 -11.94
CA PHE A 294 -5.22 12.83 -11.68
C PHE A 294 -4.71 13.80 -12.73
N THR A 295 -3.55 13.56 -13.37
CA THR A 295 -3.08 14.42 -14.47
C THR A 295 -3.92 14.34 -15.73
N GLN A 296 -4.69 13.25 -15.91
CA GLN A 296 -5.57 13.05 -17.06
C GLN A 296 -6.99 13.61 -16.81
N ILE A 297 -7.29 14.09 -15.60
CA ILE A 297 -8.61 14.65 -15.28
C ILE A 297 -8.69 16.10 -15.71
N THR A 298 -9.67 16.38 -16.56
CA THR A 298 -10.02 17.72 -17.04
C THR A 298 -11.26 18.24 -16.33
N ALA A 299 -11.42 19.56 -16.22
CA ALA A 299 -12.59 20.20 -15.62
C ALA A 299 -13.39 20.93 -16.69
N LYS A 300 -14.71 20.80 -16.64
CA LYS A 300 -15.61 21.59 -17.50
C LYS A 300 -16.93 21.84 -16.77
N ALA A 301 -17.31 23.12 -16.71
CA ALA A 301 -18.47 23.60 -15.98
C ALA A 301 -18.47 23.09 -14.51
N THR A 302 -19.50 22.34 -14.12
CA THR A 302 -19.71 21.86 -12.75
C THR A 302 -19.10 20.48 -12.46
N ASN A 303 -18.44 19.88 -13.45
CA ASN A 303 -17.96 18.50 -13.40
C ASN A 303 -16.48 18.40 -13.81
N THR A 304 -15.91 17.24 -13.55
CA THR A 304 -14.59 16.84 -14.04
C THR A 304 -14.71 15.52 -14.78
N TYR A 305 -13.76 15.25 -15.67
CA TYR A 305 -13.85 14.15 -16.63
C TYR A 305 -12.51 13.43 -16.71
N LEU A 306 -12.54 12.10 -16.68
CA LEU A 306 -11.39 11.26 -17.01
C LEU A 306 -11.62 10.62 -18.39
N GLY A 307 -10.71 10.85 -19.33
CA GLY A 307 -10.92 10.59 -20.76
C GLY A 307 -11.45 11.83 -21.49
N ILE A 308 -11.63 11.71 -22.80
CA ILE A 308 -12.04 12.85 -23.64
C ILE A 308 -13.52 13.16 -23.47
N PHE A 309 -13.80 14.40 -23.05
CA PHE A 309 -15.13 15.00 -23.03
C PHE A 309 -15.14 16.23 -23.94
N LEU A 310 -15.98 16.21 -24.97
CA LEU A 310 -16.10 17.30 -25.95
C LEU A 310 -17.28 18.22 -25.62
N LYS A 311 -18.49 17.66 -25.46
CA LYS A 311 -19.71 18.48 -25.43
C LYS A 311 -20.72 18.11 -24.34
N SER A 312 -21.48 17.03 -24.51
CA SER A 312 -22.75 16.82 -23.82
C SER A 312 -22.64 15.85 -22.65
N ASN A 313 -22.16 14.63 -22.91
CA ASN A 313 -22.16 13.51 -21.97
C ASN A 313 -20.98 12.54 -22.25
N CYS A 314 -20.80 11.56 -21.37
CA CYS A 314 -19.86 10.45 -21.56
C CYS A 314 -20.62 9.21 -22.03
N ASP A 315 -21.05 9.21 -23.29
CA ASP A 315 -21.89 8.16 -23.88
C ASP A 315 -21.14 7.29 -24.92
N GLY A 316 -19.84 7.52 -25.10
CA GLY A 316 -19.02 6.81 -26.09
C GLY A 316 -19.13 7.32 -27.52
N SER A 317 -19.94 8.35 -27.75
CA SER A 317 -20.04 9.07 -29.01
C SER A 317 -18.76 9.85 -29.31
N LYS A 318 -18.28 9.79 -30.56
CA LYS A 318 -17.12 10.57 -31.03
C LYS A 318 -17.37 12.07 -31.01
N SER A 319 -18.62 12.54 -30.96
CA SER A 319 -18.98 13.97 -30.92
C SER A 319 -19.25 14.50 -29.51
N ASP A 320 -19.42 13.63 -28.51
CA ASP A 320 -19.82 14.04 -27.16
C ASP A 320 -18.75 13.71 -26.12
N GLY A 321 -18.43 12.44 -25.91
CA GLY A 321 -17.41 12.06 -24.94
C GLY A 321 -17.26 10.56 -24.77
N LEU A 322 -16.02 10.11 -24.64
CA LEU A 322 -15.65 8.77 -24.20
C LEU A 322 -14.83 8.91 -22.92
N CYS A 323 -15.54 8.94 -21.81
CA CYS A 323 -15.01 9.41 -20.53
C CYS A 323 -15.77 8.80 -19.34
N VAL A 324 -15.29 9.11 -18.12
CA VAL A 324 -16.09 9.06 -16.90
C VAL A 324 -16.35 10.47 -16.44
N GLU A 325 -17.60 10.81 -16.17
CA GLU A 325 -18.00 12.05 -15.53
C GLU A 325 -17.95 11.91 -13.99
N TYR A 326 -17.24 12.83 -13.35
CA TYR A 326 -17.23 13.02 -11.90
C TYR A 326 -18.20 14.16 -11.54
N THR A 327 -19.46 13.80 -11.35
CA THR A 327 -20.57 14.76 -11.19
C THR A 327 -20.42 15.58 -9.91
N GLY A 328 -20.49 16.90 -10.02
CA GLY A 328 -20.37 17.84 -8.90
C GLY A 328 -18.96 18.00 -8.32
N ILE A 329 -17.96 17.35 -8.93
CA ILE A 329 -16.55 17.56 -8.64
C ILE A 329 -15.98 18.50 -9.71
N THR A 330 -15.62 19.70 -9.28
CA THR A 330 -15.09 20.81 -10.06
C THR A 330 -13.57 20.94 -9.90
N ALA A 331 -12.96 21.89 -10.62
CA ALA A 331 -11.58 22.26 -10.39
C ALA A 331 -11.32 22.80 -8.96
N ILE A 332 -12.33 23.41 -8.32
CA ILE A 332 -12.20 24.07 -7.01
C ILE A 332 -12.19 23.05 -5.87
N ASN A 333 -13.03 22.00 -5.96
CA ASN A 333 -13.19 20.96 -4.93
C ASN A 333 -12.62 19.61 -5.39
N ARG A 334 -11.51 19.66 -6.14
CA ARG A 334 -10.86 18.50 -6.77
C ARG A 334 -10.42 17.45 -5.74
N GLU A 335 -10.22 17.82 -4.49
CA GLU A 335 -9.93 16.91 -3.38
C GLU A 335 -11.01 15.83 -3.18
N LYS A 336 -12.27 16.11 -3.58
CA LYS A 336 -13.36 15.12 -3.54
C LYS A 336 -13.13 13.91 -4.46
N LEU A 337 -12.20 13.99 -5.42
CA LEU A 337 -11.77 12.82 -6.18
C LEU A 337 -11.21 11.71 -5.28
N LEU A 338 -10.66 12.06 -4.11
CA LEU A 338 -10.16 11.09 -3.13
C LEU A 338 -11.28 10.32 -2.41
N GLU A 339 -12.54 10.74 -2.57
CA GLU A 339 -13.71 10.06 -2.01
C GLU A 339 -14.31 9.03 -2.98
N ILE A 340 -13.94 9.09 -4.26
CA ILE A 340 -14.34 8.08 -5.26
C ILE A 340 -13.84 6.70 -4.81
N PRO A 341 -14.69 5.66 -4.76
CA PRO A 341 -14.39 4.44 -4.00
C PRO A 341 -13.05 3.78 -4.36
N TRP A 342 -12.78 3.52 -5.64
CA TRP A 342 -11.51 2.89 -6.03
C TRP A 342 -10.29 3.78 -5.77
N ILE A 343 -10.40 5.10 -5.93
CA ILE A 343 -9.32 6.07 -5.61
C ILE A 343 -9.05 6.05 -4.12
N LYS A 344 -10.10 6.12 -3.30
CA LYS A 344 -10.03 6.07 -1.84
C LYS A 344 -9.37 4.78 -1.38
N THR A 345 -9.82 3.64 -1.87
CA THR A 345 -9.30 2.31 -1.52
C THR A 345 -7.81 2.19 -1.83
N LEU A 346 -7.37 2.61 -3.03
CA LEU A 346 -5.94 2.55 -3.38
C LEU A 346 -5.10 3.56 -2.58
N ASN A 347 -5.63 4.74 -2.28
CA ASN A 347 -4.95 5.73 -1.45
C ASN A 347 -4.77 5.25 -0.01
N ASP A 348 -5.80 4.63 0.57
CA ASP A 348 -5.75 4.07 1.92
C ASP A 348 -4.78 2.88 1.99
N LEU A 349 -4.80 1.98 0.99
CA LEU A 349 -3.80 0.92 0.86
C LEU A 349 -2.37 1.49 0.77
N ALA A 350 -2.17 2.58 0.04
CA ALA A 350 -0.87 3.25 -0.02
C ALA A 350 -0.43 3.81 1.35
N LYS A 351 -1.35 4.32 2.16
CA LYS A 351 -1.06 4.76 3.55
C LYS A 351 -0.65 3.58 4.42
N GLU A 352 -1.34 2.45 4.33
CA GLU A 352 -1.02 1.22 5.08
C GLU A 352 0.37 0.68 4.68
N LEU A 353 0.65 0.55 3.38
CA LEU A 353 1.97 0.13 2.89
C LEU A 353 3.11 1.07 3.33
N GLN A 354 2.84 2.37 3.47
CA GLN A 354 3.84 3.32 3.95
C GLN A 354 4.18 3.12 5.43
N LYS A 355 3.19 2.83 6.28
CA LYS A 355 3.41 2.51 7.70
C LYS A 355 4.35 1.29 7.83
N THR A 356 4.09 0.24 7.06
CA THR A 356 4.94 -0.98 7.02
C THR A 356 6.37 -0.70 6.59
N ARG A 357 6.58 0.16 5.57
CA ARG A 357 7.92 0.53 5.11
C ARG A 357 8.70 1.37 6.13
N ARG A 358 8.03 2.30 6.83
CA ARG A 358 8.67 3.12 7.88
C ARG A 358 9.16 2.25 9.04
N GLY A 359 8.39 1.24 9.42
CA GLY A 359 8.85 0.24 10.38
C GLY A 359 10.09 -0.51 9.90
N SER A 360 10.06 -0.99 8.65
CA SER A 360 11.17 -1.75 8.04
C SER A 360 12.47 -0.96 7.93
N LYS A 361 12.40 0.34 7.56
CA LYS A 361 13.58 1.21 7.46
C LYS A 361 14.20 1.57 8.81
N THR A 362 13.37 1.73 9.84
CA THR A 362 13.83 2.02 11.21
C THR A 362 14.64 0.82 11.71
N SER A 363 14.08 -0.39 11.62
CA SER A 363 14.78 -1.65 11.95
C SER A 363 16.14 -1.78 11.24
N ARG A 364 16.20 -1.49 9.93
CA ARG A 364 17.45 -1.61 9.15
C ARG A 364 18.54 -0.58 9.51
N LYS A 365 18.16 0.67 9.82
CA LYS A 365 19.14 1.70 10.23
C LYS A 365 19.74 1.36 11.58
N ASP A 366 18.93 0.88 12.51
CA ASP A 366 19.35 0.54 13.86
C ASP A 366 20.29 -0.68 13.89
N LYS A 367 20.12 -1.63 12.96
CA LYS A 367 21.10 -2.70 12.72
C LYS A 367 22.49 -2.18 12.38
N SER A 368 22.62 -1.15 11.56
CA SER A 368 23.94 -0.59 11.23
C SER A 368 24.59 0.04 12.47
N VAL A 369 23.81 0.53 13.42
CA VAL A 369 24.35 1.10 14.66
C VAL A 369 24.74 -0.01 15.64
N ALA A 370 23.97 -1.09 15.74
CA ALA A 370 24.29 -2.25 16.57
C ALA A 370 25.47 -3.09 16.01
N GLY A 371 25.53 -3.26 14.70
CA GLY A 371 26.57 -4.03 14.00
C GLY A 371 27.93 -3.34 13.93
N TYR A 372 28.01 -2.02 14.13
CA TYR A 372 29.27 -1.28 14.21
C TYR A 372 29.83 -1.14 15.64
N GLY A 373 29.12 -1.65 16.66
CA GLY A 373 29.57 -1.65 18.05
C GLY A 373 30.24 -2.96 18.49
N ALA A 374 30.18 -4.01 17.66
CA ALA A 374 30.94 -5.24 17.85
C ALA A 374 32.12 -5.21 16.87
N PHE A 375 33.33 -5.45 17.39
CA PHE A 375 34.60 -5.43 16.67
C PHE A 375 35.20 -4.06 16.39
N ARG A 376 35.98 -3.58 17.36
CA ARG A 376 37.39 -3.28 17.12
C ARG A 376 38.17 -3.40 18.44
N SER A 377 39.09 -4.37 18.39
CA SER A 377 40.31 -4.63 19.18
C SER A 377 40.57 -3.74 20.39
#